data_AF-A0AAJ0JPT9-F1
#
_entry.id   AF-A0AAJ0JPT9-F1
#
_cell.length_a   1.000
_cell.length_b   1.000
_cell.length_c   1.000
_cell.angle_alpha   90.00
_cell.angle_beta   90.00
_cell.angle_gamma   90.00
#
_symmetry.space_group_name_H-M   'P 1'
#
loop_
_entity.id
_entity.type
_entity.pdbx_description
1 polymer ?
#
loop_
_entity_poly.entity_id
_entity_poly.type
_entity_poly.pdbx_seq_one_letter_code
_entity_poly.pdbx_strand_id
1 'polypeptide(L)' 'MELQLAIDLLNKEEAAELANKVKDYVDIVEIGTPIIYNEGLPSV' A
#
# COMPACT_ATOMS: atom_id res chain seq x y z
N MET A 1 4.25 20.26 -5.15
CA MET A 1 3.14 19.55 -4.49
C MET A 1 3.40 18.08 -4.73
N GLU A 2 3.38 17.28 -3.67
CA GLU A 2 3.58 15.82 -3.75
C GLU A 2 2.23 15.15 -3.45
N LEU A 3 1.84 14.17 -4.27
CA LEU A 3 0.62 13.40 -4.12
C LEU A 3 0.93 12.07 -3.42
N GLN A 4 0.30 11.86 -2.28
CA GLN A 4 0.41 10.61 -1.50
C GLN A 4 -0.86 9.77 -1.64
N LEU A 5 -0.69 8.46 -1.86
CA LEU A 5 -1.73 7.46 -1.77
C LEU A 5 -1.56 6.60 -0.52
N ALA A 6 -2.54 6.60 0.38
CA ALA A 6 -2.61 5.68 1.50
C ALA A 6 -3.46 4.46 1.14
N ILE A 7 -2.98 3.27 1.50
CA ILE A 7 -3.66 1.98 1.28
C ILE A 7 -3.83 1.26 2.62
N ASP A 8 -5.06 1.16 3.12
CA ASP A 8 -5.36 0.58 4.45
C ASP A 8 -6.06 -0.79 4.42
N LEU A 9 -6.90 -1.04 3.42
CA LEU A 9 -7.90 -2.11 3.46
C LEU A 9 -7.67 -3.24 2.46
N LEU A 10 -6.62 -3.13 1.64
CA LEU A 10 -6.26 -4.15 0.66
C LEU A 10 -5.37 -5.22 1.29
N ASN A 11 -5.40 -6.43 0.74
CA ASN A 11 -4.36 -7.41 1.05
C ASN A 11 -3.03 -7.04 0.37
N LYS A 12 -1.95 -7.75 0.68
CA LYS A 12 -0.60 -7.43 0.16
C LYS A 12 -0.50 -7.46 -1.37
N GLU A 13 -1.20 -8.39 -2.02
CA GLU A 13 -1.15 -8.61 -3.47
C GLU A 13 -1.91 -7.50 -4.19
N GLU A 14 -3.11 -7.19 -3.71
CA GLU A 14 -3.95 -6.10 -4.21
C GLU A 14 -3.28 -4.73 -4.01
N ALA A 15 -2.65 -4.50 -2.85
CA ALA A 15 -1.91 -3.28 -2.57
C ALA A 15 -0.73 -3.09 -3.53
N ALA A 16 0.02 -4.16 -3.82
CA ALA A 16 1.11 -4.14 -4.78
C ALA A 16 0.63 -3.90 -6.22
N GLU A 17 -0.50 -4.50 -6.60
CA GLU A 17 -1.11 -4.27 -7.92
C GLU A 17 -1.56 -2.81 -8.07
N LEU A 18 -2.22 -2.25 -7.06
CA LEU A 18 -2.65 -0.86 -7.05
C LEU A 18 -1.45 0.11 -7.13
N ALA A 19 -0.41 -0.12 -6.32
CA ALA A 19 0.81 0.68 -6.35
C ALA A 19 1.45 0.68 -7.75
N ASN A 20 1.52 -0.48 -8.41
CA ASN A 20 2.04 -0.58 -9.78
C ASN A 20 1.19 0.17 -10.81
N LYS A 21 -0.14 0.20 -10.65
CA LYS A 21 -1.05 0.93 -11.56
C LYS A 21 -0.96 2.44 -11.41
N VAL A 22 -0.69 2.94 -10.20
CA VAL A 22 -0.75 4.37 -9.90
C VAL A 22 0.61 5.05 -9.80
N LYS A 23 1.72 4.30 -9.89
CA LYS A 23 3.10 4.79 -9.68
C LYS A 23 3.52 6.01 -10.50
N ASP A 24 2.92 6.21 -11.69
CA ASP A 24 3.25 7.34 -12.57
C ASP A 24 2.46 8.61 -12.21
N TYR A 25 1.53 8.52 -11.25
CA TYR A 25 0.63 9.61 -10.84
C TYR A 25 0.82 10.02 -9.38
N VAL A 26 1.47 9.19 -8.55
CA VAL A 26 1.68 9.43 -7.12
C VAL A 26 3.17 9.47 -6.80
N ASP A 27 3.55 10.37 -5.91
CA ASP A 27 4.93 10.51 -5.45
C ASP A 27 5.24 9.52 -4.31
N ILE A 28 4.23 9.23 -3.48
CA ILE A 28 4.38 8.43 -2.26
C ILE A 28 3.24 7.42 -2.15
N VAL A 29 3.60 6.17 -1.82
CA VAL A 29 2.65 5.12 -1.42
C VAL A 29 2.86 4.82 0.06
N GLU A 30 1.84 5.06 0.88
CA GLU A 30 1.81 4.73 2.30
C GLU A 30 1.01 3.43 2.52
N ILE A 31 1.59 2.48 3.24
CA ILE A 31 0.93 1.24 3.65
C ILE A 31 0.43 1.43 5.07
N GLY A 32 -0.90 1.36 5.24
CA GLY A 32 -1.55 1.52 6.52
C GLY A 32 -1.23 0.40 7.50
N THR A 33 -1.27 0.72 8.79
CA THR A 33 -1.06 -0.23 9.90
C THR A 33 -1.94 -1.49 9.81
N PRO A 34 -3.22 -1.45 9.38
CA PRO A 34 -4.03 -2.65 9.26
C PRO A 34 -3.43 -3.71 8.32
N ILE A 35 -2.80 -3.29 7.21
CA ILE A 35 -2.14 -4.21 6.27
C ILE A 35 -0.92 -4.85 6.93
N ILE A 36 -0.11 -4.06 7.65
CA ILE A 36 1.06 -4.57 8.38
C ILE A 36 0.64 -5.61 9.43
N TYR A 37 -0.45 -5.35 10.16
CA TYR A 37 -0.94 -6.26 11.18
C TYR A 37 -1.46 -7.57 10.59
N ASN A 38 -2.23 -7.50 9.50
CA ASN A 38 -2.87 -8.66 8.89
C ASN A 38 -1.92 -9.49 8.00
N GLU A 39 -1.01 -8.84 7.29
CA GLU A 39 -0.16 -9.48 6.27
C GLU A 39 1.32 -9.54 6.67
N GLY A 40 1.81 -8.56 7.44
CA GLY A 40 3.22 -8.43 7.81
C GLY A 40 3.62 -9.26 9.03
N LEU A 41 2.84 -9.21 10.12
CA LEU A 41 3.14 -9.96 11.34
C LEU A 41 3.07 -11.50 11.19
N PRO A 42 2.19 -12.08 10.36
CA PRO A 42 2.23 -13.52 10.09
C PRO A 42 3.37 -13.96 9.19
N SER A 43 4.12 -13.02 8.59
CA SER A 43 5.20 -13.30 7.64
C SER A 43 6.58 -13.45 8.30
N VAL A 44 6.67 -13.36 9.65
CA VAL A 44 7.90 -13.54 10.47
C VAL A 44 7.91 -14.86 11.24
#